data_AF-A0AAD4UTG1-F1
#
_entry.id   AF-A0AAD4UTG1-F1
#
_cell.length_a   1.000
_cell.length_b   1.000
_cell.length_c   1.000
_cell.angle_alpha   90.00
_cell.angle_beta   90.00
_cell.angle_gamma   90.00
#
_symmetry.space_group_name_H-M   'P 1'
#
loop_
_entity.id
_entity.type
_entity.pdbx_description
1 polymer ?
#
loop_
_entity_poly.entity_id
_entity_poly.type
_entity_poly.pdbx_seq_one_letter_code
_entity_poly.pdbx_strand_id
1 'polypeptide(L)'
;MKTILKSHGLWDLVENGLNDSDMKKEKEEAADTEKSMVAQILMKDARALGLIQSAVSDQLFPRIVNEETSKGAWDILKLEFRGDK
;
A
#
# COMPACT_ATOMS: atom_id res chain seq x y z
N MET A 1 -1.57 -7.37 -10.50
CA MET A 1 -1.28 -6.89 -9.13
C MET A 1 -2.52 -6.51 -8.32
N LYS A 2 -3.54 -5.84 -8.87
CA LYS A 2 -4.79 -5.51 -8.13
C LYS A 2 -5.45 -6.74 -7.47
N THR A 3 -5.46 -7.89 -8.14
CA THR A 3 -6.06 -9.13 -7.61
C THR A 3 -5.37 -9.66 -6.35
N ILE A 4 -4.03 -9.67 -6.30
CA ILE A 4 -3.28 -10.17 -5.12
C ILE A 4 -3.42 -9.23 -3.93
N LEU A 5 -3.42 -7.91 -4.16
CA LEU A 5 -3.66 -6.94 -3.09
C LEU A 5 -5.09 -7.06 -2.52
N LYS A 6 -6.09 -7.34 -3.38
CA LYS A 6 -7.46 -7.62 -2.94
C LYS A 6 -7.58 -8.90 -2.11
N SER A 7 -6.89 -9.98 -2.47
CA SER A 7 -6.93 -11.23 -1.68
C SER A 7 -6.32 -11.07 -0.30
N HIS A 8 -5.41 -10.11 -0.12
CA HIS A 8 -4.83 -9.75 1.18
C HIS A 8 -5.59 -8.64 1.93
N GLY A 9 -6.67 -8.09 1.36
CA GLY A 9 -7.41 -6.97 1.97
C GLY A 9 -6.62 -5.66 2.02
N LEU A 10 -5.59 -5.50 1.19
CA LEU A 10 -4.69 -4.33 1.18
C LEU A 10 -5.06 -3.30 0.11
N TRP A 11 -6.03 -3.63 -0.76
CA TRP A 11 -6.34 -2.82 -1.93
C TRP A 11 -6.81 -1.40 -1.60
N ASP A 12 -7.69 -1.24 -0.60
CA ASP A 12 -8.22 0.07 -0.23
C ASP A 12 -7.12 1.01 0.28
N LEU A 13 -6.15 0.48 1.04
CA LEU A 13 -4.98 1.20 1.54
C LEU A 13 -4.07 1.64 0.37
N VAL A 14 -3.85 0.77 -0.61
CA VAL A 14 -3.03 1.08 -1.79
C VAL A 14 -3.70 2.11 -2.71
N GLU A 15 -5.02 2.02 -2.90
CA GLU A 15 -5.75 2.93 -3.79
C GLU A 15 -5.94 4.31 -3.16
N ASN A 16 -6.36 4.34 -1.89
CA ASN A 16 -6.74 5.58 -1.22
C ASN A 16 -5.59 6.20 -0.41
N GLY A 17 -4.58 5.42 -0.01
CA GLY A 17 -3.49 5.86 0.88
C GLY A 17 -3.81 5.61 2.35
N LEU A 18 -2.85 5.91 3.24
CA LEU A 18 -3.12 5.97 4.68
C LEU A 18 -4.08 7.12 4.95
N ASN A 19 -5.36 6.81 5.16
CA ASN A 19 -6.37 7.80 5.55
C ASN A 19 -6.71 7.66 7.03
N ASP A 20 -7.21 8.75 7.65
CA ASP A 20 -7.76 8.73 9.02
C ASP A 20 -8.83 7.64 9.23
N SER A 21 -9.49 7.18 8.16
CA SER A 21 -10.44 6.06 8.20
C SER A 21 -9.80 4.72 8.53
N ASP A 22 -8.56 4.48 8.09
CA ASP A 22 -7.84 3.24 8.35
C ASP A 22 -7.35 3.19 9.81
N MET A 23 -6.98 4.36 10.35
CA MET A 23 -6.77 4.56 11.79
C MET A 23 -8.02 4.26 12.62
N LYS A 24 -9.21 4.48 12.05
CA LYS A 24 -10.49 4.27 12.73
C LYS A 24 -10.97 2.81 12.68
N LYS A 25 -10.76 2.08 11.56
CA LYS A 25 -11.11 0.65 11.44
C LYS A 25 -10.25 -0.24 12.32
N GLU A 26 -8.94 0.02 12.40
CA GLU A 26 -8.08 -0.73 13.33
C GLU A 26 -8.36 -0.40 14.79
N LYS A 27 -8.99 0.76 15.06
CA LYS A 27 -9.44 1.17 16.40
C LYS A 27 -10.53 0.25 16.96
N GLU A 28 -11.31 -0.40 16.11
CA GLU A 28 -12.35 -1.37 16.52
C GLU A 28 -11.77 -2.77 16.77
N GLU A 29 -10.64 -3.13 16.16
CA GLU A 29 -10.03 -4.46 16.30
C GLU A 29 -8.90 -4.51 17.35
N ALA A 30 -8.24 -3.38 17.64
CA ALA A 30 -7.14 -3.29 18.60
C ALA A 30 -7.59 -2.68 19.93
N ALA A 31 -7.94 -3.54 20.89
CA ALA A 31 -7.91 -3.15 22.29
C ALA A 31 -6.46 -2.88 22.69
N ASP A 32 -6.20 -1.65 23.12
CA ASP A 32 -4.98 -1.14 23.74
C ASP A 32 -4.00 -0.36 22.83
N THR A 33 -3.84 0.93 23.20
CA THR A 33 -2.85 1.93 22.79
C THR A 33 -2.79 2.40 21.31
N GLU A 34 -2.98 3.71 21.07
CA GLU A 34 -2.87 4.36 19.73
C GLU A 34 -1.54 4.10 18.99
N LYS A 35 -0.44 3.83 19.72
CA LYS A 35 0.84 3.41 19.12
C LYS A 35 0.77 2.06 18.41
N SER A 36 -0.10 1.16 18.86
CA SER A 36 -0.33 -0.15 18.23
C SER A 36 -1.03 -0.02 16.88
N MET A 37 -1.96 0.94 16.75
CA MET A 37 -2.69 1.20 15.50
C MET A 37 -1.76 1.74 14.41
N VAL A 38 -0.98 2.78 14.71
CA VAL A 38 -0.04 3.34 13.73
C VAL A 38 0.96 2.27 13.26
N ALA A 39 1.44 1.43 14.17
CA ALA A 39 2.32 0.32 13.80
C ALA A 39 1.64 -0.70 12.87
N GLN A 40 0.38 -1.07 13.13
CA GLN A 40 -0.36 -2.03 12.29
C GLN A 40 -0.62 -1.50 10.88
N ILE A 41 -1.02 -0.24 10.72
CA ILE A 41 -1.19 0.37 9.39
C ILE A 41 0.14 0.41 8.64
N LEU A 42 1.23 0.82 9.30
CA LEU A 42 2.56 0.83 8.68
C LEU A 42 3.01 -0.58 8.26
N MET A 43 2.69 -1.61 9.06
CA MET A 43 2.97 -3.00 8.68
C MET A 43 2.14 -3.45 7.47
N LYS A 44 0.87 -3.05 7.38
CA LYS A 44 0.02 -3.32 6.21
C LYS A 44 0.52 -2.61 4.95
N ASP A 45 0.91 -1.34 5.08
CA ASP A 45 1.50 -0.58 3.98
C ASP A 45 2.83 -1.19 3.51
N ALA A 46 3.74 -1.52 4.43
CA ALA A 46 5.00 -2.18 4.09
C ALA A 46 4.77 -3.54 3.40
N ARG A 47 3.78 -4.33 3.86
CA ARG A 47 3.40 -5.58 3.19
C ARG A 47 2.88 -5.32 1.77
N ALA A 48 2.03 -4.32 1.59
CA ALA A 48 1.50 -3.96 0.28
C ALA A 48 2.62 -3.49 -0.66
N LEU A 49 3.54 -2.66 -0.18
CA LEU A 49 4.70 -2.18 -0.92
C LEU A 49 5.60 -3.35 -1.36
N GLY A 50 5.91 -4.28 -0.46
CA GLY A 50 6.69 -5.48 -0.80
C GLY A 50 6.02 -6.38 -1.85
N LEU A 51 4.69 -6.52 -1.80
CA LEU A 51 3.94 -7.23 -2.83
C LEU A 51 3.99 -6.52 -4.18
N ILE A 52 3.95 -5.18 -4.19
CA ILE A 52 4.09 -4.39 -5.41
C ILE A 52 5.49 -4.54 -6.00
N GLN A 53 6.52 -4.35 -5.17
CA GLN A 53 7.93 -4.46 -5.57
C GLN A 53 8.31 -5.85 -6.06
N SER A 54 7.77 -6.91 -5.48
CA SER A 54 8.02 -8.30 -5.92
C SER A 54 7.25 -8.71 -7.19
N ALA A 55 6.18 -8.00 -7.53
CA ALA A 55 5.34 -8.33 -8.68
C ALA A 55 5.64 -7.48 -9.94
N VAL A 56 6.58 -6.54 -9.87
CA VAL A 56 7.08 -5.81 -11.05
C VAL A 56 8.32 -6.49 -11.66
N SER A 57 8.59 -6.21 -12.92
CA SER A 57 9.83 -6.68 -13.58
C SER A 57 11.04 -5.86 -13.16
N ASP A 58 12.24 -6.41 -13.37
CA ASP A 58 13.51 -5.72 -13.10
C ASP A 58 13.68 -4.39 -13.85
N GLN A 59 12.94 -4.21 -14.97
CA GLN A 59 12.93 -2.96 -15.71
C GLN A 59 12.10 -1.86 -15.05
N LEU A 60 11.08 -2.24 -14.27
CA LEU A 60 10.16 -1.32 -13.59
C LEU A 60 10.53 -1.12 -12.13
N PHE A 61 11.18 -2.10 -11.51
CA PHE A 61 11.60 -2.05 -10.11
C PHE A 61 12.39 -0.77 -9.76
N PRO A 62 13.39 -0.31 -10.55
CA PRO A 62 14.11 0.92 -10.24
C PRO A 62 13.24 2.19 -10.18
N ARG A 63 12.05 2.17 -10.81
CA ARG A 63 11.12 3.32 -10.79
C ARG A 63 10.33 3.42 -9.49
N ILE A 64 10.17 2.32 -8.76
CA ILE A 64 9.34 2.25 -7.56
C ILE A 64 10.12 1.83 -6.30
N VAL A 65 11.39 1.46 -6.42
CA VAL A 65 12.22 1.01 -5.29
C VAL A 65 12.43 2.09 -4.23
N ASN A 66 12.44 3.35 -4.63
CA ASN A 66 12.64 4.50 -3.74
C ASN A 66 11.33 4.98 -3.09
N GLU A 67 10.18 4.40 -3.46
CA GLU A 67 8.90 4.76 -2.87
C GLU A 67 8.79 4.16 -1.46
N GLU A 68 8.46 5.00 -0.49
CA GLU A 68 8.32 4.60 0.91
C GLU A 68 6.92 4.09 1.26
N THR A 69 5.95 4.30 0.36
CA THR A 69 4.56 3.88 0.58
C THR A 69 4.03 3.04 -0.57
N SER A 70 3.12 2.12 -0.25
CA SER A 70 2.48 1.29 -1.26
C SER A 70 1.64 2.11 -2.25
N LYS A 71 1.05 3.22 -1.80
CA LYS A 71 0.32 4.17 -2.64
C LYS A 71 1.24 4.86 -3.64
N GLY A 72 2.38 5.38 -3.20
CA GLY A 72 3.35 6.05 -4.07
C GLY A 72 3.85 5.14 -5.19
N ALA A 73 4.27 3.92 -4.85
CA ALA A 73 4.64 2.89 -5.82
C ALA A 73 3.49 2.58 -6.80
N TRP A 74 2.25 2.48 -6.31
CA TRP A 74 1.08 2.23 -7.14
C TRP A 74 0.72 3.40 -8.06
N ASP A 75 0.90 4.65 -7.62
CA ASP A 75 0.64 5.85 -8.41
C ASP A 75 1.62 5.97 -9.60
N ILE A 76 2.90 5.68 -9.38
CA ILE A 76 3.91 5.59 -10.46
C ILE A 76 3.52 4.51 -11.47
N LEU A 77 3.18 3.30 -11.00
CA LEU A 77 2.77 2.23 -11.91
C LEU A 77 1.49 2.60 -12.69
N LYS A 78 0.52 3.27 -12.06
CA LYS A 78 -0.67 3.74 -12.77
C LYS A 78 -0.30 4.72 -13.88
N LEU A 79 0.63 5.65 -13.65
CA LEU A 79 1.07 6.61 -14.66
C LEU A 79 1.70 5.90 -15.87
N GLU A 80 2.62 4.96 -15.61
CA GLU A 80 3.30 4.19 -16.66
C GLU A 80 2.36 3.40 -17.57
N PHE A 81 1.28 2.84 -17.01
CA PHE A 81 0.39 1.94 -17.75
C PHE A 81 -0.94 2.56 -18.18
N ARG A 82 -1.34 3.71 -17.62
CA ARG A 82 -2.54 4.44 -18.08
C ARG A 82 -2.20 5.56 -19.06
N GLY A 83 -0.94 5.99 -19.13
CA GLY A 83 -0.51 7.13 -19.94
C GLY A 83 -1.06 8.44 -19.40
N ASP A 84 -0.21 9.46 -19.31
CA ASP A 84 -0.71 10.83 -19.28
C ASP A 84 -1.49 11.06 -20.58
N LYS A 85 -2.74 11.50 -20.43
CA LYS A 85 -3.58 11.84 -21.57
C LYS A 85 -3.24 13.24 -22.07
#